data_AF-A0A5C7HGV1-F1
#
_entry.id   AF-A0A5C7HGV1-F1
#
_cell.length_a   1.000
_cell.length_b   1.000
_cell.length_c   1.000
_cell.angle_alpha   90.00
_cell.angle_beta   90.00
_cell.angle_gamma   90.00
#
_symmetry.space_group_name_H-M   'P 1'
#
loop_
_entity.id
_entity.type
_entity.pdbx_description
1 polymer ?
#
loop_
_entity_poly.entity_id
_entity_poly.type
_entity_poly.pdbx_seq_one_letter_code
_entity_poly.pdbx_strand_id
1 'polypeptide(L)'
;MVARAQAFTSDISVLIDPETIVLPDFVSTLNYSYKVDHDWLLVASSRNVSNFPFYLSDDGKNWQRKDGKRFQEMLDQSPHWNLCEGRLLMAWNSVALPLYTGVLPPFLYGKGVHDPLVISEALSNEFKFVFDASWTISSFSVVDPKHRSNLSSRGTIGSDGGERSWEYVGNSHLGSLYGSSFFHGINYATLITELKIKLLSYDQLQSLAPLDFPFSLESLLSVIADKNKTVVLAVAGYSYRDMLMSWGLPVFSDPSTPSNTSFDDCDFGTKYFQRVSKVKSRMVLQILKLGYNVLLSDVDVYWFKNPLPLLYSFGPSVLTAQSDEYNATGPINLPWTLNSGFYFARCDASTIAAMEKVVKHAATSNLSEQPNFYDTLCGEGGSNRVGDNRCMEPETNLTIHFLDRNLFPNGAYSGLWQKKNVKRACEKKGCFVLHNNWFTGRLRKLECQVLSGLREYDISTRMCMHSWHRTKSAIFT
;
A
#
# COMPACT_ATOMS: atom_id res chain seq x y z
N MET A 1 10.87 -6.04 -27.03
CA MET A 1 10.73 -5.12 -28.18
C MET A 1 11.50 -3.83 -27.96
N VAL A 2 11.37 -3.18 -26.79
CA VAL A 2 12.14 -1.96 -26.44
C VAL A 2 13.65 -2.13 -26.60
N ALA A 3 14.25 -3.21 -26.07
CA ALA A 3 15.68 -3.49 -26.25
C ALA A 3 16.12 -3.62 -27.72
N ARG A 4 15.22 -4.07 -28.61
CA ARG A 4 15.50 -4.10 -30.06
C ARG A 4 15.46 -2.70 -30.65
N ALA A 5 14.45 -1.89 -30.30
CA ALA A 5 14.36 -0.49 -30.75
C ALA A 5 15.60 0.32 -30.34
N GLN A 6 16.09 0.13 -29.11
CA GLN A 6 17.32 0.77 -28.60
C GLN A 6 18.60 0.36 -29.34
N ALA A 7 18.61 -0.78 -30.02
CA ALA A 7 19.76 -1.24 -30.80
C ALA A 7 19.89 -0.58 -32.18
N PHE A 8 18.89 0.22 -32.60
CA PHE A 8 18.89 0.92 -33.88
C PHE A 8 19.13 2.42 -33.70
N THR A 9 19.94 3.01 -34.57
CA THR A 9 20.16 4.46 -34.65
C THR A 9 18.99 5.12 -35.39
N SER A 10 17.93 5.45 -34.67
CA SER A 10 16.75 6.13 -35.22
C SER A 10 16.42 7.35 -34.36
N ASP A 11 16.00 8.45 -34.98
CA ASP A 11 15.68 9.68 -34.23
C ASP A 11 14.43 9.52 -33.35
N ILE A 12 13.47 8.72 -33.81
CA ILE A 12 12.22 8.41 -33.12
C ILE A 12 12.00 6.89 -33.17
N SER A 13 11.73 6.30 -32.01
CA SER A 13 11.30 4.92 -31.88
C SER A 13 9.81 4.86 -31.56
N VAL A 14 9.12 3.84 -32.09
CA VAL A 14 7.68 3.66 -31.92
C VAL A 14 7.36 2.20 -31.57
N LEU A 15 6.51 2.01 -30.55
CA LEU A 15 5.93 0.72 -30.18
C LEU A 15 4.40 0.79 -30.36
N ILE A 16 3.87 -0.12 -31.19
CA ILE A 16 2.44 -0.19 -31.52
C ILE A 16 2.03 -1.66 -31.48
N ASP A 17 0.84 -1.94 -30.95
CA ASP A 17 0.22 -3.26 -31.06
C ASP A 17 -0.10 -3.57 -32.53
N PRO A 18 0.28 -4.75 -33.06
CA PRO A 18 0.21 -5.06 -34.48
C PRO A 18 -1.21 -5.03 -35.07
N GLU A 19 -2.25 -5.11 -34.23
CA GLU A 19 -3.64 -5.04 -34.65
C GLU A 19 -4.25 -3.63 -34.47
N THR A 20 -3.44 -2.63 -34.17
CA THR A 20 -3.86 -1.23 -34.08
C THR A 20 -3.73 -0.56 -35.44
N ILE A 21 -4.82 0.04 -35.90
CA ILE A 21 -4.85 0.88 -37.11
C ILE A 21 -4.61 2.32 -36.68
N VAL A 22 -3.65 2.97 -37.35
CA VAL A 22 -3.19 4.34 -37.05
C VAL A 22 -3.45 5.24 -38.26
N LEU A 23 -3.99 6.43 -38.03
CA LEU A 23 -4.31 7.39 -39.09
C LEU A 23 -3.16 8.39 -39.38
N PRO A 24 -3.24 9.17 -40.48
CA PRO A 24 -2.15 10.09 -40.89
C PRO A 24 -1.81 11.23 -39.91
N ASP A 25 -2.73 11.57 -39.00
CA ASP A 25 -2.49 12.54 -37.91
C ASP A 25 -1.39 12.06 -36.94
N PHE A 26 -1.11 10.76 -36.89
CA PHE A 26 0.03 10.20 -36.18
C PHE A 26 1.37 10.77 -36.65
N VAL A 27 1.63 10.72 -37.96
CA VAL A 27 2.90 11.22 -38.54
C VAL A 27 3.02 12.73 -38.32
N SER A 28 1.90 13.44 -38.45
CA SER A 28 1.85 14.88 -38.19
C SER A 28 2.21 15.18 -36.74
N THR A 29 1.66 14.43 -35.79
CA THR A 29 1.95 14.57 -34.35
C THR A 29 3.43 14.30 -34.06
N LEU A 30 4.02 13.24 -34.62
CA LEU A 30 5.44 12.94 -34.43
C LEU A 30 6.36 14.05 -34.97
N ASN A 31 6.02 14.64 -36.12
CA ASN A 31 6.79 15.76 -36.68
C ASN A 31 6.76 17.02 -35.78
N TYR A 32 5.70 17.21 -35.00
CA TYR A 32 5.64 18.27 -33.99
C TYR A 32 6.43 17.89 -32.74
N SER A 33 6.27 16.66 -32.22
CA SER A 33 7.04 16.16 -31.08
C SER A 33 8.54 16.17 -31.34
N TYR A 34 8.98 15.91 -32.57
CA TYR A 34 10.40 15.99 -32.97
C TYR A 34 11.03 17.37 -32.75
N LYS A 35 10.22 18.44 -32.80
CA LYS A 35 10.71 19.83 -32.62
C LYS A 35 10.80 20.25 -31.15
N VAL A 36 10.36 19.41 -30.21
CA VAL A 36 10.45 19.67 -28.78
C VAL A 36 11.91 19.56 -28.35
N ASP A 37 12.46 20.63 -27.77
CA ASP A 37 13.87 20.73 -27.37
C ASP A 37 14.18 19.99 -26.04
N HIS A 38 13.53 18.85 -25.81
CA HIS A 38 13.68 18.04 -24.60
C HIS A 38 13.49 16.56 -24.93
N ASP A 39 13.98 15.67 -24.07
CA ASP A 39 13.69 14.25 -24.12
C ASP A 39 12.20 13.99 -23.82
N TRP A 40 11.51 13.19 -24.64
CA TRP A 40 10.07 12.98 -24.52
C TRP A 40 9.61 11.55 -24.76
N LEU A 41 8.51 11.20 -24.11
CA LEU A 41 7.70 10.00 -24.32
C LEU A 41 6.28 10.44 -24.65
N LEU A 42 5.78 10.04 -25.79
CA LEU A 42 4.39 10.23 -26.21
C LEU A 42 3.63 8.93 -26.00
N VAL A 43 2.46 9.02 -25.39
CA VAL A 43 1.53 7.90 -25.16
C VAL A 43 0.18 8.23 -25.79
N ALA A 44 -0.45 7.26 -26.45
CA ALA A 44 -1.79 7.43 -27.01
C ALA A 44 -2.60 6.14 -26.88
N SER A 45 -3.77 6.24 -26.27
CA SER A 45 -4.74 5.15 -26.19
C SER A 45 -5.42 4.93 -27.54
N SER A 46 -5.68 3.69 -27.92
CA SER A 46 -6.49 3.36 -29.10
C SER A 46 -7.97 3.16 -28.74
N ARG A 47 -8.86 3.51 -29.67
CA ARG A 47 -10.32 3.32 -29.52
C ARG A 47 -10.72 1.91 -29.95
N ASN A 48 -11.64 1.27 -29.24
CA ASN A 48 -12.19 -0.02 -29.66
C ASN A 48 -13.40 0.17 -30.58
N VAL A 49 -13.34 -0.40 -31.77
CA VAL A 49 -14.41 -0.35 -32.77
C VAL A 49 -14.96 -1.76 -32.97
N SER A 50 -16.24 -1.96 -32.62
CA SER A 50 -16.93 -3.27 -32.69
C SER A 50 -17.44 -3.63 -34.09
N ASN A 51 -17.53 -2.64 -34.99
CA ASN A 51 -17.93 -2.82 -36.38
C ASN A 51 -17.17 -1.80 -37.23
N PHE A 52 -16.37 -2.28 -38.20
CA PHE A 52 -15.60 -1.44 -39.10
C PHE A 52 -16.21 -1.48 -40.52
N PRO A 53 -17.19 -0.61 -40.83
CA PRO A 53 -17.96 -0.67 -42.08
C PRO A 53 -17.27 0.03 -43.26
N PHE A 54 -15.94 0.17 -43.23
CA PHE A 54 -15.17 0.85 -44.27
C PHE A 54 -14.40 -0.16 -45.10
N TYR A 55 -14.41 0.03 -46.42
CA TYR A 55 -13.59 -0.72 -47.36
C TYR A 55 -12.55 0.21 -47.99
N LEU A 56 -11.37 -0.32 -48.24
CA LEU A 56 -10.33 0.42 -48.96
C LEU A 56 -10.77 0.52 -50.43
N SER A 57 -10.64 1.71 -51.02
CA SER A 57 -10.89 1.92 -52.45
C SER A 57 -9.97 1.04 -53.29
N ASP A 58 -10.40 0.71 -54.51
CA ASP A 58 -9.67 -0.21 -55.39
C ASP A 58 -8.24 0.27 -55.74
N ASP A 59 -7.95 1.56 -55.57
CA ASP A 59 -6.62 2.16 -55.74
C ASP A 59 -5.75 2.10 -54.47
N GLY A 60 -6.28 1.58 -53.36
CA GLY A 60 -5.60 1.44 -52.08
C GLY A 60 -5.42 2.73 -51.28
N LYS A 61 -5.98 3.86 -51.73
CA LYS A 61 -5.64 5.19 -51.19
C LYS A 61 -6.63 5.74 -50.17
N ASN A 62 -7.90 5.34 -50.23
CA ASN A 62 -8.97 5.95 -49.43
C ASN A 62 -9.89 4.91 -48.79
N TRP A 63 -10.30 5.15 -47.54
CA TRP A 63 -11.32 4.35 -46.88
C TRP A 63 -12.71 4.91 -47.20
N GLN A 64 -13.61 4.07 -47.72
CA GLN A 64 -14.94 4.45 -48.18
C GLN A 64 -16.04 3.66 -47.46
N ARG A 65 -17.21 4.29 -47.30
CA ARG A 65 -18.42 3.71 -46.69
C ARG A 65 -19.60 3.95 -47.63
N LYS A 66 -20.52 2.98 -47.74
CA LYS A 66 -21.64 3.01 -48.70
C LYS A 66 -22.63 4.17 -48.49
N ASP A 67 -22.63 4.83 -47.33
CA ASP A 67 -23.56 5.91 -46.97
C ASP A 67 -22.91 7.32 -46.95
N GLY A 68 -21.66 7.44 -47.42
CA GLY A 68 -21.00 8.75 -47.63
C GLY A 68 -20.47 9.47 -46.38
N LYS A 69 -20.63 8.91 -45.17
CA LYS A 69 -20.08 9.51 -43.94
C LYS A 69 -18.56 9.35 -43.86
N ARG A 70 -17.86 10.40 -43.42
CA ARG A 70 -16.40 10.41 -43.27
C ARG A 70 -15.95 9.62 -42.04
N PHE A 71 -14.78 9.00 -42.13
CA PHE A 71 -14.20 8.15 -41.09
C PHE A 71 -14.07 8.87 -39.73
N GLN A 72 -13.58 10.12 -39.73
CA GLN A 72 -13.46 10.95 -38.53
C GLN A 72 -14.77 11.09 -37.72
N GLU A 73 -15.92 11.20 -38.40
CA GLU A 73 -17.22 11.39 -37.72
C GLU A 73 -17.65 10.17 -36.89
N MET A 74 -17.11 8.98 -37.18
CA MET A 74 -17.42 7.76 -36.43
C MET A 74 -16.56 7.64 -35.17
N LEU A 75 -15.33 8.15 -35.19
CA LEU A 75 -14.45 8.13 -34.03
C LEU A 75 -15.01 9.03 -32.91
N ASP A 76 -15.57 10.19 -33.25
CA ASP A 76 -16.13 11.15 -32.29
C ASP A 76 -17.35 10.65 -31.50
N GLN A 77 -17.98 9.54 -31.94
CA GLN A 77 -19.19 8.97 -31.31
C GLN A 77 -18.91 7.84 -30.31
N SER A 78 -17.65 7.44 -30.12
CA SER A 78 -17.26 6.35 -29.21
C SER A 78 -16.47 6.89 -28.00
N PRO A 79 -17.10 7.12 -26.83
CA PRO A 79 -16.49 7.87 -25.73
C PRO A 79 -15.65 7.01 -24.75
N HIS A 80 -15.52 5.70 -24.99
CA HIS A 80 -14.88 4.81 -24.02
C HIS A 80 -13.39 4.63 -24.27
N TRP A 81 -12.59 5.37 -23.51
CA TRP A 81 -11.15 5.15 -23.33
C TRP A 81 -10.94 4.10 -22.23
N ASN A 82 -10.36 2.95 -22.55
CA ASN A 82 -9.91 1.99 -21.55
C ASN A 82 -8.42 2.24 -21.25
N LEU A 83 -8.15 3.21 -20.37
CA LEU A 83 -6.78 3.63 -20.03
C LEU A 83 -5.92 2.50 -19.42
N CYS A 84 -6.54 1.49 -18.81
CA CYS A 84 -5.84 0.43 -18.07
C CYS A 84 -5.86 -0.95 -18.76
N GLU A 85 -6.61 -1.11 -19.85
CA GLU A 85 -6.83 -2.42 -20.51
C GLU A 85 -6.78 -2.34 -22.05
N GLY A 86 -6.42 -1.17 -22.62
CA GLY A 86 -6.41 -0.91 -24.07
C GLY A 86 -5.02 -1.04 -24.72
N ARG A 87 -5.01 -1.34 -26.02
CA ARG A 87 -3.80 -1.33 -26.87
C ARG A 87 -3.23 0.08 -26.92
N LEU A 88 -2.06 0.28 -26.32
CA LEU A 88 -1.41 1.58 -26.21
C LEU A 88 -0.39 1.76 -27.34
N LEU A 89 -0.35 2.96 -27.91
CA LEU A 89 0.72 3.44 -28.76
C LEU A 89 1.73 4.23 -27.92
N MET A 90 3.02 3.94 -28.07
CA MET A 90 4.11 4.70 -27.45
C MET A 90 5.13 5.13 -28.49
N ALA A 91 5.59 6.37 -28.41
CA ALA A 91 6.68 6.90 -29.24
C ALA A 91 7.63 7.74 -28.39
N TRP A 92 8.93 7.71 -28.66
CA TRP A 92 9.91 8.51 -27.93
C TRP A 92 11.07 8.90 -28.83
N ASN A 93 11.72 10.01 -28.51
CA ASN A 93 12.98 10.39 -29.16
C ASN A 93 14.15 9.62 -28.55
N SER A 94 15.11 9.26 -29.41
CA SER A 94 16.25 8.41 -29.04
C SER A 94 17.46 9.21 -28.55
N VAL A 95 17.25 10.32 -27.84
CA VAL A 95 18.35 11.14 -27.31
C VAL A 95 18.71 10.67 -25.90
N ALA A 96 20.02 10.66 -25.61
CA ALA A 96 20.81 10.46 -24.37
C ALA A 96 20.30 9.58 -23.20
N LEU A 97 19.00 9.53 -22.90
CA LEU A 97 18.41 8.87 -21.74
C LEU A 97 17.50 7.68 -22.13
N PRO A 98 17.64 6.52 -21.48
CA PRO A 98 16.79 5.35 -21.73
C PRO A 98 15.36 5.57 -21.23
N LEU A 99 14.38 4.90 -21.85
CA LEU A 99 12.95 4.91 -21.45
C LEU A 99 12.71 4.49 -19.99
N TYR A 100 13.54 3.59 -19.47
CA TYR A 100 13.51 3.12 -18.10
C TYR A 100 14.93 2.75 -17.69
N THR A 101 15.23 2.84 -16.39
CA THR A 101 16.50 2.41 -15.81
C THR A 101 16.34 1.06 -15.13
N GLY A 102 17.02 0.03 -15.63
CA GLY A 102 17.05 -1.29 -15.00
C GLY A 102 16.73 -2.46 -15.93
N VAL A 103 16.56 -3.64 -15.35
CA VAL A 103 16.21 -4.87 -16.08
C VAL A 103 14.70 -4.95 -16.18
N LEU A 104 14.17 -4.97 -17.41
CA LEU A 104 12.74 -5.18 -17.65
C LEU A 104 12.37 -6.59 -17.14
N PRO A 105 11.32 -6.71 -16.30
CA PRO A 105 10.84 -8.01 -15.85
C PRO A 105 10.39 -8.86 -17.06
N PRO A 106 10.47 -10.19 -16.98
CA PRO A 106 10.08 -11.09 -18.06
C PRO A 106 8.54 -11.18 -18.16
N PHE A 107 7.88 -10.05 -18.46
CA PHE A 107 6.44 -10.00 -18.65
C PHE A 107 6.02 -10.87 -19.83
N LEU A 108 4.94 -11.61 -19.64
CA LEU A 108 4.23 -12.28 -20.72
C LEU A 108 3.59 -11.22 -21.62
N TYR A 109 3.92 -11.28 -22.91
CA TYR A 109 3.41 -10.33 -23.89
C TYR A 109 1.87 -10.39 -23.97
N GLY A 110 1.23 -9.22 -24.05
CA GLY A 110 -0.23 -9.11 -24.15
C GLY A 110 -1.01 -9.42 -22.87
N LYS A 111 -0.34 -9.66 -21.73
CA LYS A 111 -0.96 -10.01 -20.44
C LYS A 111 -0.93 -8.85 -19.44
N GLY A 112 -1.08 -7.62 -19.94
CA GLY A 112 -1.15 -6.40 -19.15
C GLY A 112 0.15 -6.02 -18.42
N VAL A 113 0.11 -4.89 -17.69
CA VAL A 113 1.15 -4.39 -16.76
C VAL A 113 2.40 -3.77 -17.39
N HIS A 114 2.89 -4.28 -18.53
CA HIS A 114 4.11 -3.76 -19.18
C HIS A 114 4.01 -2.27 -19.56
N ASP A 115 2.97 -1.88 -20.32
CA ASP A 115 2.92 -0.53 -20.89
C ASP A 115 2.77 0.54 -19.80
N PRO A 116 1.85 0.43 -18.83
CA PRO A 116 1.76 1.46 -17.81
C PRO A 116 2.94 1.42 -16.82
N LEU A 117 3.73 0.34 -16.76
CA LEU A 117 5.01 0.32 -16.05
C LEU A 117 6.06 1.20 -16.75
N VAL A 118 6.19 1.10 -18.07
CA VAL A 118 7.12 1.95 -18.84
C VAL A 118 6.75 3.43 -18.71
N ILE A 119 5.45 3.75 -18.76
CA ILE A 119 4.95 5.13 -18.58
C ILE A 119 5.25 5.63 -17.17
N SER A 120 5.00 4.79 -16.16
CA SER A 120 5.24 5.12 -14.77
C SER A 120 6.72 5.40 -14.49
N GLU A 121 7.63 4.58 -15.02
CA GLU A 121 9.08 4.83 -14.93
C GLU A 121 9.47 6.16 -15.56
N ALA A 122 8.95 6.43 -16.77
CA ALA A 122 9.26 7.67 -17.47
C ALA A 122 8.77 8.91 -16.69
N LEU A 123 7.58 8.83 -16.09
CA LEU A 123 6.99 9.88 -15.26
C LEU A 123 7.73 10.09 -13.94
N SER A 124 8.16 9.01 -13.29
CA SER A 124 8.67 9.08 -11.90
C SER A 124 10.13 9.48 -11.82
N ASN A 125 10.90 9.19 -12.86
CA ASN A 125 12.30 9.55 -12.90
C ASN A 125 12.55 10.92 -13.58
N GLU A 126 11.48 11.57 -14.07
CA GLU A 126 11.54 12.84 -14.82
C GLU A 126 12.52 12.83 -16.02
N PHE A 127 12.92 11.64 -16.49
CA PHE A 127 13.90 11.49 -17.56
C PHE A 127 13.39 11.98 -18.91
N LYS A 128 12.07 11.89 -19.12
CA LYS A 128 11.42 12.31 -20.35
C LYS A 128 10.12 13.03 -20.01
N PHE A 129 9.81 14.08 -20.77
CA PHE A 129 8.50 14.71 -20.76
C PHE A 129 7.46 13.75 -21.33
N VAL A 130 6.42 13.45 -20.56
CA VAL A 130 5.39 12.48 -20.97
C VAL A 130 4.14 13.21 -21.48
N PHE A 131 3.83 13.02 -22.75
CA PHE A 131 2.67 13.61 -23.42
C PHE A 131 1.55 12.57 -23.58
N ASP A 132 0.34 12.90 -23.12
CA ASP A 132 -0.85 12.16 -23.56
C ASP A 132 -1.37 12.76 -24.88
N ALA A 133 -1.22 12.00 -25.96
CA ALA A 133 -1.65 12.35 -27.31
C ALA A 133 -2.88 11.54 -27.74
N SER A 134 -3.62 10.92 -26.81
CA SER A 134 -4.81 10.13 -27.12
C SER A 134 -5.88 10.93 -27.88
N TRP A 135 -5.98 12.24 -27.64
CA TRP A 135 -6.90 13.13 -28.35
C TRP A 135 -6.39 13.63 -29.70
N THR A 136 -5.08 13.56 -29.94
CA THR A 136 -4.43 14.07 -31.16
C THR A 136 -4.16 12.97 -32.17
N ILE A 137 -3.90 11.75 -31.70
CA ILE A 137 -3.60 10.59 -32.53
C ILE A 137 -4.85 9.74 -32.65
N SER A 138 -5.45 9.75 -33.83
CA SER A 138 -6.56 8.86 -34.17
C SER A 138 -6.01 7.46 -34.41
N SER A 139 -6.25 6.58 -33.43
CA SER A 139 -5.94 5.16 -33.54
C SER A 139 -7.10 4.30 -33.04
N PHE A 140 -7.27 3.12 -33.63
CA PHE A 140 -8.34 2.20 -33.23
C PHE A 140 -7.96 0.75 -33.45
N SER A 141 -8.63 -0.13 -32.72
CA SER A 141 -8.55 -1.58 -32.88
C SER A 141 -9.92 -2.16 -33.21
N VAL A 142 -9.95 -3.20 -34.05
CA VAL A 142 -11.19 -3.89 -34.42
C VAL A 142 -11.36 -5.10 -33.50
N VAL A 143 -12.42 -5.10 -32.70
CA VAL A 143 -12.69 -6.18 -31.72
C VAL A 143 -13.78 -7.11 -32.26
N ASP A 144 -13.44 -8.36 -32.56
CA ASP A 144 -14.42 -9.38 -32.98
C ASP A 144 -15.40 -9.68 -31.82
N PRO A 145 -16.73 -9.53 -32.02
CA PRO A 145 -17.74 -9.88 -31.03
C PRO A 145 -17.63 -11.30 -30.48
N LYS A 146 -17.10 -12.26 -31.25
CA LYS A 146 -16.92 -13.66 -30.83
C LYS A 146 -15.78 -13.84 -29.82
N HIS A 147 -14.82 -12.92 -29.77
CA HIS A 147 -13.77 -12.90 -28.74
C HIS A 147 -14.19 -12.19 -27.44
N ARG A 148 -15.36 -11.55 -27.44
CA ARG A 148 -15.90 -10.81 -26.28
C ARG A 148 -16.35 -11.73 -25.13
N SER A 149 -16.63 -12.99 -25.41
CA SER A 149 -17.00 -14.02 -24.41
C SER A 149 -15.88 -14.33 -23.41
N ASN A 150 -14.64 -13.94 -23.71
CA ASN A 150 -13.51 -14.09 -22.80
C ASN A 150 -13.21 -12.83 -21.97
N LEU A 151 -13.87 -11.71 -22.28
CA LEU A 151 -13.64 -10.42 -21.61
C LEU A 151 -14.83 -9.94 -20.76
N SER A 152 -16.04 -10.48 -20.95
CA SER A 152 -17.26 -10.02 -20.23
C SER A 152 -17.60 -10.81 -18.96
N SER A 153 -16.83 -11.82 -18.57
CA SER A 153 -17.06 -12.58 -17.33
C SER A 153 -16.39 -11.89 -16.14
N ARG A 154 -16.69 -10.61 -15.94
CA ARG A 154 -16.39 -9.89 -14.69
C ARG A 154 -17.70 -9.86 -13.91
N GLY A 155 -17.82 -10.78 -12.94
CA GLY A 155 -18.93 -10.76 -11.98
C GLY A 155 -19.71 -12.05 -11.83
N THR A 156 -19.06 -13.18 -11.57
CA THR A 156 -19.63 -14.23 -10.69
C THR A 156 -18.50 -15.15 -10.24
N ILE A 157 -18.32 -15.31 -8.93
CA ILE A 157 -17.65 -16.49 -8.38
C ILE A 157 -18.63 -17.64 -8.60
N GLY A 158 -18.54 -18.23 -9.79
CA GLY A 158 -19.28 -19.39 -10.22
C GLY A 158 -18.29 -20.35 -10.85
N SER A 159 -18.29 -21.57 -10.33
CA SER A 159 -17.47 -22.72 -10.70
C SER A 159 -17.15 -22.86 -12.19
N ASP A 160 -15.88 -23.19 -12.44
CA ASP A 160 -15.28 -23.79 -13.64
C ASP A 160 -14.65 -22.81 -14.67
N GLY A 161 -13.30 -22.81 -14.73
CA GLY A 161 -12.52 -21.93 -15.61
C GLY A 161 -11.04 -21.80 -15.23
N GLY A 162 -10.35 -22.92 -15.03
CA GLY A 162 -9.03 -23.01 -14.42
C GLY A 162 -7.81 -22.55 -15.24
N GLU A 163 -7.94 -21.93 -16.42
CA GLU A 163 -6.76 -21.71 -17.29
C GLU A 163 -6.36 -20.25 -17.56
N ARG A 164 -7.18 -19.23 -17.26
CA ARG A 164 -6.85 -17.83 -17.64
C ARG A 164 -6.37 -16.90 -16.54
N SER A 165 -6.13 -17.42 -15.34
CA SER A 165 -5.81 -16.60 -14.16
C SER A 165 -4.30 -16.34 -13.99
N TRP A 166 -3.46 -17.36 -14.22
CA TRP A 166 -2.07 -17.29 -13.74
C TRP A 166 -1.17 -16.34 -14.53
N GLU A 167 -1.43 -16.10 -15.82
CA GLU A 167 -0.56 -15.29 -16.69
C GLU A 167 -0.69 -13.79 -16.37
N TYR A 168 -1.93 -13.32 -16.16
CA TYR A 168 -2.21 -11.97 -15.70
C TYR A 168 -1.78 -11.78 -14.25
N VAL A 169 -2.09 -12.75 -13.38
CA VAL A 169 -1.63 -12.73 -11.97
C VAL A 169 -0.10 -12.75 -11.90
N GLY A 170 0.56 -13.51 -12.77
CA GLY A 170 2.02 -13.59 -12.89
C GLY A 170 2.63 -12.28 -13.35
N ASN A 171 2.07 -11.63 -14.38
CA ASN A 171 2.49 -10.30 -14.80
C ASN A 171 2.24 -9.23 -13.73
N SER A 172 1.10 -9.25 -13.05
CA SER A 172 0.83 -8.35 -11.91
C SER A 172 1.80 -8.58 -10.77
N HIS A 173 2.14 -9.83 -10.46
CA HIS A 173 3.12 -10.18 -9.44
C HIS A 173 4.53 -9.73 -9.83
N LEU A 174 4.95 -9.93 -11.08
CA LEU A 174 6.22 -9.40 -11.61
C LEU A 174 6.25 -7.87 -11.58
N GLY A 175 5.16 -7.20 -11.94
CA GLY A 175 5.06 -5.74 -11.90
C GLY A 175 5.16 -5.19 -10.49
N SER A 176 4.57 -5.88 -9.52
CA SER A 176 4.68 -5.55 -8.09
C SER A 176 6.09 -5.83 -7.55
N LEU A 177 6.72 -6.94 -7.93
CA LEU A 177 8.03 -7.36 -7.42
C LEU A 177 9.18 -6.48 -7.92
N TYR A 178 9.13 -6.12 -9.20
CA TYR A 178 10.15 -5.28 -9.84
C TYR A 178 9.79 -3.79 -9.78
N GLY A 179 8.77 -3.46 -8.98
CA GLY A 179 8.07 -2.19 -8.83
C GLY A 179 8.85 -0.92 -9.19
N SER A 180 8.82 -0.64 -10.48
CA SER A 180 8.44 0.65 -11.00
C SER A 180 7.04 1.05 -10.53
N SER A 181 6.85 2.34 -10.35
CA SER A 181 5.76 3.13 -9.74
C SER A 181 4.28 2.88 -10.15
N PHE A 182 3.92 1.74 -10.74
CA PHE A 182 2.54 1.36 -11.07
C PHE A 182 1.59 1.38 -9.85
N PHE A 183 2.13 1.19 -8.65
CA PHE A 183 1.41 1.21 -7.38
C PHE A 183 1.64 2.49 -6.55
N HIS A 184 2.36 3.47 -7.11
CA HIS A 184 2.45 4.81 -6.55
C HIS A 184 1.31 5.63 -7.14
N GLY A 185 0.70 6.51 -6.34
CA GLY A 185 -0.09 7.60 -6.91
C GLY A 185 0.83 8.43 -7.78
N ILE A 186 0.73 8.26 -9.10
CA ILE A 186 1.50 9.03 -10.06
C ILE A 186 1.19 10.51 -9.80
N ASN A 187 2.22 11.34 -9.65
CA ASN A 187 2.04 12.78 -9.64
C ASN A 187 1.72 13.22 -11.07
N TYR A 188 0.43 13.18 -11.44
CA TYR A 188 -0.05 13.56 -12.77
C TYR A 188 0.16 15.06 -13.08
N ALA A 189 0.74 15.85 -12.17
CA ALA A 189 1.18 17.21 -12.47
C ALA A 189 2.19 17.28 -13.62
N THR A 190 2.95 16.20 -13.88
CA THR A 190 3.87 16.10 -15.03
C THR A 190 3.22 15.53 -16.30
N LEU A 191 2.01 14.96 -16.20
CA LEU A 191 1.28 14.41 -17.36
C LEU A 191 0.49 15.53 -18.05
N ILE A 192 1.01 16.05 -19.15
CA ILE A 192 0.32 17.08 -19.94
C ILE A 192 -0.79 16.40 -20.75
N THR A 193 -2.03 16.59 -20.29
CA THR A 193 -3.24 15.92 -20.78
C THR A 193 -3.94 16.62 -21.94
N GLU A 194 -3.51 17.84 -22.30
CA GLU A 194 -4.00 18.53 -23.50
C GLU A 194 -2.86 19.19 -24.27
N LEU A 195 -2.52 18.63 -25.43
CA LEU A 195 -1.89 19.39 -26.51
C LEU A 195 -2.96 20.21 -27.24
N LYS A 196 -3.56 21.20 -26.57
CA LYS A 196 -4.00 22.40 -27.27
C LYS A 196 -2.82 23.34 -27.29
N ILE A 197 -2.10 23.34 -28.41
CA ILE A 197 -1.10 24.36 -28.73
C ILE A 197 -1.82 25.72 -28.75
N LYS A 198 -1.88 26.38 -27.59
CA LYS A 198 -2.08 27.81 -27.40
C LYS A 198 -1.83 28.17 -25.93
N LEU A 199 -0.59 28.61 -25.68
CA LEU A 199 -0.18 29.60 -24.67
C LEU A 199 -0.84 29.51 -23.28
N LEU A 200 -0.15 28.93 -22.29
CA LEU A 200 -0.28 29.36 -20.89
C LEU A 200 1.10 29.33 -20.19
N SER A 201 1.38 30.38 -19.42
CA SER A 201 2.64 30.59 -18.69
C SER A 201 2.66 29.81 -17.37
N TYR A 202 3.88 29.40 -16.97
CA TYR A 202 4.23 28.61 -15.77
C TYR A 202 3.47 28.99 -14.48
N ASP A 203 3.17 30.27 -14.26
CA ASP A 203 2.49 30.75 -13.04
C ASP A 203 1.03 30.32 -12.89
N GLN A 204 0.34 29.92 -13.96
CA GLN A 204 -1.06 29.46 -13.88
C GLN A 204 -1.19 27.98 -13.49
N LEU A 205 -0.11 27.19 -13.61
CA LEU A 205 -0.07 25.76 -13.29
C LEU A 205 -0.06 25.45 -11.78
N GLN A 206 0.36 26.38 -10.92
CA GLN A 206 0.35 26.19 -9.46
C GLN A 206 -1.05 26.24 -8.83
N SER A 207 -2.09 26.59 -9.59
CA SER A 207 -3.46 26.76 -9.06
C SER A 207 -4.38 25.54 -9.19
N LEU A 208 -3.92 24.44 -9.80
CA LEU A 208 -4.70 23.22 -9.97
C LEU A 208 -4.53 22.31 -8.75
N ALA A 209 -5.62 22.09 -8.02
CA ALA A 209 -5.64 21.19 -6.86
C ALA A 209 -5.34 19.73 -7.28
N PRO A 210 -4.58 18.98 -6.46
CA PRO A 210 -4.26 17.58 -6.75
C PRO A 210 -5.50 16.69 -6.75
N LEU A 211 -5.58 15.76 -7.71
CA LEU A 211 -6.58 14.69 -7.76
C LEU A 211 -6.20 13.57 -6.78
N ASP A 212 -7.03 13.40 -5.75
CA ASP A 212 -6.90 12.44 -4.66
C ASP A 212 -7.49 11.07 -5.08
N PHE A 213 -6.75 9.96 -4.88
CA PHE A 213 -7.31 8.60 -4.98
C PHE A 213 -7.48 8.03 -3.57
N PRO A 214 -8.69 8.07 -2.99
CA PRO A 214 -8.92 7.61 -1.63
C PRO A 214 -9.39 6.16 -1.67
N PHE A 215 -8.54 5.19 -1.29
CA PHE A 215 -9.13 4.16 -0.45
C PHE A 215 -9.41 4.87 0.86
N SER A 216 -10.68 5.23 1.07
CA SER A 216 -11.10 5.72 2.38
C SER A 216 -10.72 4.67 3.43
N LEU A 217 -10.47 5.08 4.66
CA LEU A 217 -10.12 4.15 5.73
C LEU A 217 -11.14 3.01 5.81
N GLU A 218 -12.43 3.32 5.63
CA GLU A 218 -13.54 2.38 5.58
C GLU A 218 -13.37 1.33 4.46
N SER A 219 -13.00 1.78 3.26
CA SER A 219 -12.79 0.91 2.10
C SER A 219 -11.64 -0.06 2.37
N LEU A 220 -10.54 0.44 2.95
CA LEU A 220 -9.39 -0.39 3.29
C LEU A 220 -9.74 -1.43 4.36
N LEU A 221 -10.39 -1.00 5.45
CA LEU A 221 -10.82 -1.86 6.55
C LEU A 221 -11.74 -2.99 6.06
N SER A 222 -12.60 -2.72 5.07
CA SER A 222 -13.49 -3.73 4.49
C SER A 222 -12.76 -4.88 3.78
N VAL A 223 -11.55 -4.63 3.28
CA VAL A 223 -10.73 -5.60 2.55
C VAL A 223 -9.82 -6.38 3.49
N ILE A 224 -9.24 -5.71 4.49
CA ILE A 224 -8.16 -6.27 5.33
C ILE A 224 -8.66 -6.98 6.59
N ALA A 225 -9.87 -6.66 7.04
CA ALA A 225 -10.38 -7.18 8.30
C ALA A 225 -10.67 -8.68 8.21
N ASP A 226 -10.46 -9.37 9.34
CA ASP A 226 -10.82 -10.77 9.45
C ASP A 226 -12.35 -10.97 9.52
N LYS A 227 -12.77 -12.24 9.64
CA LYS A 227 -14.21 -12.61 9.73
C LYS A 227 -14.94 -11.98 10.92
N ASN A 228 -14.21 -11.58 11.97
CA ASN A 228 -14.75 -10.93 13.16
C ASN A 228 -14.60 -9.39 13.09
N LYS A 229 -14.31 -8.84 11.91
CA LYS A 229 -13.99 -7.42 11.70
C LYS A 229 -12.80 -6.95 12.56
N THR A 230 -11.82 -7.81 12.82
CA THR A 230 -10.56 -7.44 13.47
C THR A 230 -9.52 -7.03 12.46
N VAL A 231 -8.84 -5.93 12.76
CA VAL A 231 -7.63 -5.50 12.06
C VAL A 231 -6.45 -5.46 13.02
N VAL A 232 -5.27 -5.77 12.49
CA VAL A 232 -4.01 -5.51 13.19
C VAL A 232 -3.50 -4.16 12.72
N LEU A 233 -3.31 -3.24 13.66
CA LEU A 233 -2.81 -1.89 13.37
C LEU A 233 -1.38 -1.76 13.88
N ALA A 234 -0.49 -1.30 13.01
CA ALA A 234 0.85 -0.85 13.36
C ALA A 234 1.05 0.58 12.85
N VAL A 235 1.76 1.41 13.62
CA VAL A 235 2.09 2.79 13.23
C VAL A 235 3.59 2.88 12.99
N ALA A 236 3.97 3.38 11.82
CA ALA A 236 5.36 3.55 11.41
C ALA A 236 5.61 4.98 10.90
N GLY A 237 6.87 5.41 10.89
CA GLY A 237 7.26 6.69 10.29
C GLY A 237 6.98 6.71 8.79
N TYR A 238 6.64 7.89 8.25
CA TYR A 238 6.27 8.07 6.84
C TYR A 238 7.32 7.53 5.86
N SER A 239 8.59 7.60 6.20
CA SER A 239 9.70 7.06 5.40
C SER A 239 9.62 5.57 5.10
N TYR A 240 8.87 4.81 5.88
CA TYR A 240 8.67 3.37 5.67
C TYR A 240 7.54 3.08 4.69
N ARG A 241 6.76 4.10 4.27
CA ARG A 241 5.60 3.94 3.39
C ARG A 241 5.92 3.14 2.15
N ASP A 242 6.91 3.56 1.37
CA ASP A 242 7.20 2.95 0.06
C ASP A 242 7.72 1.52 0.23
N MET A 243 8.53 1.29 1.28
CA MET A 243 8.99 -0.05 1.65
C MET A 243 7.81 -0.97 2.04
N LEU A 244 6.92 -0.53 2.92
CA LEU A 244 5.77 -1.33 3.37
C LEU A 244 4.78 -1.60 2.23
N MET A 245 4.53 -0.59 1.38
CA MET A 245 3.72 -0.73 0.18
C MET A 245 4.35 -1.71 -0.82
N SER A 246 5.68 -1.68 -1.00
CA SER A 246 6.40 -2.65 -1.85
C SER A 246 6.30 -4.09 -1.35
N TRP A 247 6.02 -4.27 -0.05
CA TRP A 247 5.77 -5.59 0.55
C TRP A 247 4.31 -6.02 0.46
N GLY A 248 3.46 -5.25 -0.23
CA GLY A 248 2.03 -5.51 -0.36
C GLY A 248 1.24 -5.29 0.93
N LEU A 249 1.82 -4.57 1.91
CA LEU A 249 1.09 -4.22 3.12
C LEU A 249 0.16 -3.02 2.84
N PRO A 250 -1.10 -3.08 3.29
CA PRO A 250 -2.02 -1.95 3.20
C PRO A 250 -1.54 -0.82 4.11
N VAL A 251 -1.11 0.31 3.52
CA VAL A 251 -0.65 1.49 4.26
C VAL A 251 -1.63 2.64 4.06
N PHE A 252 -1.96 3.34 5.15
CA PHE A 252 -2.74 4.57 5.15
C PHE A 252 -1.92 5.68 5.83
N SER A 253 -1.93 6.89 5.25
CA SER A 253 -1.24 8.06 5.80
C SER A 253 -2.22 8.90 6.61
N ASP A 254 -1.87 9.22 7.85
CA ASP A 254 -2.66 10.15 8.68
C ASP A 254 -2.42 11.60 8.21
N PRO A 255 -3.41 12.28 7.61
CA PRO A 255 -3.26 13.64 7.09
C PRO A 255 -2.99 14.68 8.19
N SER A 256 -3.19 14.32 9.46
CA SER A 256 -2.89 15.20 10.60
C SER A 256 -1.41 15.19 11.03
N THR A 257 -0.55 14.40 10.36
CA THR A 257 0.89 14.33 10.66
C THR A 257 1.71 15.31 9.78
N PRO A 258 2.58 16.15 10.36
CA PRO A 258 3.37 17.11 9.59
C PRO A 258 4.38 16.39 8.69
N SER A 259 4.47 16.82 7.43
CA SER A 259 5.19 16.16 6.33
C SER A 259 6.73 16.36 6.35
N ASN A 260 7.26 17.16 7.27
CA ASN A 260 8.63 17.68 7.14
C ASN A 260 9.35 17.76 8.50
N THR A 261 9.86 16.63 8.99
CA THR A 261 10.71 16.62 10.21
C THR A 261 11.78 15.54 10.15
N SER A 262 12.97 15.90 10.64
CA SER A 262 14.17 15.06 10.72
C SER A 262 13.93 13.77 11.51
N PHE A 263 14.54 12.68 11.05
CA PHE A 263 14.45 11.35 11.68
C PHE A 263 14.95 11.30 13.12
N ASP A 264 15.85 12.20 13.51
CA ASP A 264 16.51 12.21 14.82
C ASP A 264 15.62 12.79 15.95
N ASP A 265 14.50 13.44 15.63
CA ASP A 265 13.59 14.01 16.63
C ASP A 265 12.63 12.96 17.26
N CYS A 266 12.70 11.69 16.84
CA CYS A 266 11.78 10.61 17.23
C CYS A 266 12.10 9.86 18.54
N ASP A 267 13.12 10.29 19.28
CA ASP A 267 13.56 9.61 20.50
C ASP A 267 12.50 9.64 21.63
N PHE A 268 12.55 8.63 22.51
CA PHE A 268 11.62 8.49 23.64
C PHE A 268 11.66 9.73 24.53
N GLY A 269 10.48 10.30 24.80
CA GLY A 269 10.30 11.49 25.66
C GLY A 269 10.34 12.85 24.93
N THR A 270 10.63 12.92 23.63
CA THR A 270 10.60 14.18 22.88
C THR A 270 9.16 14.70 22.65
N LYS A 271 9.00 16.00 22.39
CA LYS A 271 7.70 16.61 22.01
C LYS A 271 7.12 15.98 20.74
N TYR A 272 7.98 15.51 19.84
CA TYR A 272 7.57 14.79 18.63
C TYR A 272 7.08 13.37 18.95
N PHE A 273 7.81 12.60 19.78
CA PHE A 273 7.32 11.32 20.31
C PHE A 273 5.97 11.46 21.01
N GLN A 274 5.74 12.54 21.75
CA GLN A 274 4.44 12.85 22.34
C GLN A 274 3.34 13.13 21.30
N ARG A 275 3.66 13.77 20.16
CA ARG A 275 2.70 14.01 19.06
C ARG A 275 2.39 12.73 18.27
N VAL A 276 3.40 11.92 17.96
CA VAL A 276 3.28 10.66 17.20
C VAL A 276 2.64 9.56 18.03
N SER A 277 2.98 9.43 19.32
CA SER A 277 2.34 8.46 20.19
C SER A 277 0.84 8.69 20.31
N LYS A 278 0.38 9.95 20.24
CA LYS A 278 -1.05 10.29 20.22
C LYS A 278 -1.76 9.92 18.90
N VAL A 279 -1.03 9.64 17.81
CA VAL A 279 -1.62 9.17 16.53
C VAL A 279 -2.21 7.77 16.71
N LYS A 280 -1.53 6.88 17.43
CA LYS A 280 -1.98 5.49 17.67
C LYS A 280 -3.38 5.47 18.29
N SER A 281 -3.57 6.11 19.43
CA SER A 281 -4.86 6.24 20.11
C SER A 281 -5.97 6.83 19.22
N ARG A 282 -5.67 7.87 18.42
CA ARG A 282 -6.65 8.50 17.51
C ARG A 282 -7.06 7.56 16.38
N MET A 283 -6.10 6.88 15.76
CA MET A 283 -6.36 5.91 14.70
C MET A 283 -7.18 4.73 15.22
N VAL A 284 -6.82 4.19 16.40
CA VAL A 284 -7.61 3.14 17.04
C VAL A 284 -9.05 3.61 17.28
N LEU A 285 -9.24 4.79 17.86
CA LEU A 285 -10.59 5.34 18.09
C LEU A 285 -11.39 5.49 16.78
N GLN A 286 -10.77 5.98 15.72
CA GLN A 286 -11.41 6.13 14.41
C GLN A 286 -11.86 4.76 13.86
N ILE A 287 -11.00 3.75 13.90
CA ILE A 287 -11.32 2.40 13.41
C ILE A 287 -12.41 1.75 14.27
N LEU A 288 -12.37 1.92 15.59
CA LEU A 288 -13.42 1.44 16.49
C LEU A 288 -14.79 2.08 16.13
N LYS A 289 -14.83 3.39 15.89
CA LYS A 289 -16.06 4.10 15.48
C LYS A 289 -16.61 3.64 14.13
N LEU A 290 -15.76 3.08 13.27
CA LEU A 290 -16.15 2.48 11.99
C LEU A 290 -16.68 1.05 12.12
N GLY A 291 -16.73 0.48 13.33
CA GLY A 291 -17.31 -0.84 13.55
C GLY A 291 -16.32 -2.00 13.54
N TYR A 292 -15.02 -1.74 13.72
CA TYR A 292 -13.94 -2.74 13.64
C TYR A 292 -13.21 -2.90 14.97
N ASN A 293 -12.83 -4.13 15.30
CA ASN A 293 -11.96 -4.43 16.44
C ASN A 293 -10.50 -4.18 16.06
N VAL A 294 -9.67 -3.74 17.01
CA VAL A 294 -8.27 -3.40 16.74
C VAL A 294 -7.33 -4.13 17.67
N LEU A 295 -6.38 -4.86 17.11
CA LEU A 295 -5.16 -5.29 17.79
C LEU A 295 -4.04 -4.34 17.41
N LEU A 296 -3.71 -3.40 18.31
CA LEU A 296 -2.55 -2.55 18.12
C LEU A 296 -1.28 -3.36 18.45
N SER A 297 -0.31 -3.31 17.56
CA SER A 297 1.02 -3.89 17.76
C SER A 297 2.08 -2.93 17.20
N ASP A 298 3.06 -2.58 18.02
CA ASP A 298 4.24 -1.86 17.57
C ASP A 298 5.05 -2.74 16.60
N VAL A 299 5.78 -2.06 15.70
CA VAL A 299 6.56 -2.69 14.63
C VAL A 299 7.75 -3.51 15.15
N ASP A 300 8.11 -3.35 16.42
CA ASP A 300 9.16 -4.07 17.12
C ASP A 300 8.61 -5.09 18.14
N VAL A 301 7.36 -5.52 17.95
CA VAL A 301 6.76 -6.68 18.61
C VAL A 301 6.87 -7.91 17.72
N TYR A 302 7.50 -8.97 18.24
CA TYR A 302 7.68 -10.24 17.55
C TYR A 302 6.59 -11.23 17.93
N TRP A 303 5.93 -11.83 16.94
CA TRP A 303 4.80 -12.73 17.16
C TRP A 303 5.24 -14.19 16.99
N PHE A 304 4.90 -15.03 17.97
CA PHE A 304 5.21 -16.46 17.97
C PHE A 304 3.97 -17.33 17.78
N LYS A 305 2.79 -16.79 18.11
CA LYS A 305 1.49 -17.45 18.00
C LYS A 305 0.43 -16.41 17.68
N ASN A 306 -0.67 -16.82 17.05
CA ASN A 306 -1.85 -15.97 16.92
C ASN A 306 -2.47 -15.70 18.31
N PRO A 307 -2.46 -14.45 18.82
CA PRO A 307 -2.99 -14.14 20.14
C PRO A 307 -4.51 -13.99 20.16
N LEU A 308 -5.15 -13.78 19.00
CA LEU A 308 -6.57 -13.43 18.91
C LEU A 308 -7.49 -14.42 19.67
N PRO A 309 -7.34 -15.75 19.59
CA PRO A 309 -8.21 -16.66 20.35
C PRO A 309 -8.19 -16.42 21.86
N LEU A 310 -7.02 -16.11 22.42
CA LEU A 310 -6.88 -15.77 23.85
C LEU A 310 -7.46 -14.39 24.14
N LEU A 311 -7.15 -13.39 23.32
CA LEU A 311 -7.68 -12.03 23.48
C LEU A 311 -9.21 -12.00 23.38
N TYR A 312 -9.79 -12.85 22.54
CA TYR A 312 -11.23 -13.00 22.41
C TYR A 312 -11.89 -13.70 23.62
N SER A 313 -11.15 -14.49 24.40
CA SER A 313 -11.69 -15.22 25.55
C SER A 313 -12.05 -14.33 26.74
N PHE A 314 -11.52 -13.11 26.81
CA PHE A 314 -11.81 -12.17 27.89
C PHE A 314 -13.20 -11.54 27.83
N GLY A 315 -13.94 -11.67 26.73
CA GLY A 315 -15.29 -11.14 26.58
C GLY A 315 -15.37 -9.66 26.17
N PRO A 316 -16.59 -9.10 26.05
CA PRO A 316 -16.84 -7.69 25.73
C PRO A 316 -16.51 -6.77 26.92
N SER A 317 -16.38 -5.46 26.66
CA SER A 317 -16.05 -4.46 27.69
C SER A 317 -14.73 -4.77 28.43
N VAL A 318 -13.81 -5.45 27.74
CA VAL A 318 -12.44 -5.69 28.21
C VAL A 318 -11.44 -5.21 27.17
N LEU A 319 -10.58 -4.29 27.59
CA LEU A 319 -9.36 -3.92 26.86
C LEU A 319 -8.20 -4.69 27.46
N THR A 320 -7.48 -5.45 26.65
CA THR A 320 -6.29 -6.18 27.14
C THR A 320 -5.04 -5.45 26.72
N ALA A 321 -4.09 -5.22 27.62
CA ALA A 321 -2.84 -4.54 27.32
C ALA A 321 -1.62 -5.28 27.88
N GLN A 322 -0.49 -5.14 27.22
CA GLN A 322 0.79 -5.58 27.76
C GLN A 322 1.19 -4.72 28.98
N SER A 323 2.00 -5.29 29.88
CA SER A 323 2.60 -4.58 31.02
C SER A 323 4.10 -4.37 30.84
N ASP A 324 4.59 -3.19 31.21
CA ASP A 324 6.01 -2.87 31.38
C ASP A 324 6.57 -3.33 32.74
N GLU A 325 5.73 -3.90 33.62
CA GLU A 325 6.19 -4.53 34.84
C GLU A 325 6.97 -5.83 34.53
N TYR A 326 8.28 -5.80 34.80
CA TYR A 326 9.19 -6.88 34.47
C TYR A 326 9.56 -7.77 35.68
N ASN A 327 9.17 -7.39 36.89
CA ASN A 327 9.37 -8.24 38.06
C ASN A 327 8.57 -9.53 37.92
N ALA A 328 9.22 -10.66 38.23
CA ALA A 328 8.62 -11.99 38.06
C ALA A 328 7.46 -12.28 39.02
N THR A 329 7.36 -11.51 40.11
CA THR A 329 6.35 -11.62 41.16
C THR A 329 5.67 -10.28 41.39
N GLY A 330 4.51 -10.31 42.04
CA GLY A 330 3.73 -9.12 42.35
C GLY A 330 2.81 -8.64 41.22
N PRO A 331 2.06 -7.56 41.49
CA PRO A 331 1.06 -7.00 40.60
C PRO A 331 1.68 -6.50 39.29
N ILE A 332 0.98 -6.69 38.17
CA ILE A 332 1.38 -6.22 36.83
C ILE A 332 0.67 -4.93 36.40
N ASN A 333 -0.29 -4.47 37.20
CA ASN A 333 -1.08 -3.27 36.97
C ASN A 333 -0.58 -2.08 37.81
N LEU A 334 0.73 -1.98 38.06
CA LEU A 334 1.30 -0.88 38.85
C LEU A 334 1.21 0.46 38.10
N PRO A 335 1.25 1.61 38.82
CA PRO A 335 1.30 2.92 38.21
C PRO A 335 2.35 3.02 37.10
N TRP A 336 1.95 3.56 35.95
CA TRP A 336 2.81 3.77 34.79
C TRP A 336 3.33 2.50 34.10
N THR A 337 2.81 1.30 34.44
CA THR A 337 3.25 0.04 33.83
C THR A 337 2.38 -0.43 32.68
N LEU A 338 1.35 0.32 32.26
CA LEU A 338 0.58 -0.03 31.06
C LEU A 338 1.42 0.25 29.80
N ASN A 339 1.61 -0.78 28.99
CA ASN A 339 2.30 -0.67 27.71
C ASN A 339 1.31 -0.49 26.56
N SER A 340 1.37 0.67 25.89
CA SER A 340 0.51 1.02 24.75
C SER A 340 1.05 0.55 23.39
N GLY A 341 2.11 -0.26 23.36
CA GLY A 341 2.66 -0.83 22.13
C GLY A 341 2.10 -2.21 21.79
N PHE A 342 1.34 -2.85 22.69
CA PHE A 342 0.58 -4.05 22.36
C PHE A 342 -0.72 -4.13 23.18
N TYR A 343 -1.86 -3.92 22.55
CA TYR A 343 -3.17 -4.05 23.19
C TYR A 343 -4.28 -4.41 22.21
N PHE A 344 -5.36 -5.00 22.73
CA PHE A 344 -6.55 -5.35 21.98
C PHE A 344 -7.74 -4.55 22.49
N ALA A 345 -8.38 -3.83 21.57
CA ALA A 345 -9.57 -3.02 21.79
C ALA A 345 -10.72 -3.56 20.93
N ARG A 346 -11.86 -3.82 21.57
CA ARG A 346 -13.07 -4.24 20.88
C ARG A 346 -13.92 -3.04 20.48
N CYS A 347 -14.64 -3.18 19.38
CA CYS A 347 -15.69 -2.26 18.98
C CYS A 347 -16.93 -2.48 19.86
N ASP A 348 -16.87 -2.05 21.12
CA ASP A 348 -18.01 -1.97 22.03
C ASP A 348 -18.13 -0.57 22.65
N ALA A 349 -19.31 -0.25 23.18
CA ALA A 349 -19.63 1.09 23.65
C ALA A 349 -18.70 1.54 24.79
N SER A 350 -18.39 0.64 25.74
CA SER A 350 -17.47 0.91 26.84
C SER A 350 -16.06 1.23 26.34
N THR A 351 -15.53 0.42 25.42
CA THR A 351 -14.19 0.61 24.87
C THR A 351 -14.10 1.90 24.05
N ILE A 352 -15.10 2.18 23.21
CA ILE A 352 -15.15 3.43 22.43
C ILE A 352 -15.17 4.64 23.37
N ALA A 353 -16.05 4.67 24.37
CA ALA A 353 -16.15 5.77 25.32
C ALA A 353 -14.84 5.97 26.12
N ALA A 354 -14.20 4.88 26.54
CA ALA A 354 -12.92 4.96 27.24
C ALA A 354 -11.80 5.49 26.33
N MET A 355 -11.75 5.05 25.08
CA MET A 355 -10.78 5.56 24.10
C MET A 355 -11.03 7.04 23.74
N GLU A 356 -12.27 7.51 23.72
CA GLU A 356 -12.58 8.93 23.61
C GLU A 356 -12.01 9.73 24.79
N LYS A 357 -12.16 9.21 26.02
CA LYS A 357 -11.55 9.82 27.21
C LYS A 357 -10.03 9.88 27.09
N VAL A 358 -9.40 8.80 26.65
CA VAL A 358 -7.93 8.74 26.46
C VAL A 358 -7.47 9.79 25.45
N VAL A 359 -8.12 9.88 24.29
CA VAL A 359 -7.78 10.86 23.25
C VAL A 359 -7.99 12.29 23.74
N LYS A 360 -9.09 12.54 24.47
CA LYS A 360 -9.39 13.86 25.05
C LYS A 360 -8.37 14.27 26.11
N HIS A 361 -8.03 13.36 27.04
CA HIS A 361 -7.04 13.60 28.08
C HIS A 361 -5.64 13.83 27.49
N ALA A 362 -5.26 13.02 26.50
CA ALA A 362 -3.99 13.17 25.81
C ALA A 362 -3.89 14.48 25.02
N ALA A 363 -5.01 15.05 24.53
CA ALA A 363 -4.99 16.34 23.83
C ALA A 363 -4.57 17.51 24.74
N THR A 364 -4.88 17.44 26.04
CA THR A 364 -4.57 18.48 27.03
C THR A 364 -3.29 18.22 27.82
N SER A 365 -2.69 17.04 27.68
CA SER A 365 -1.54 16.59 28.48
C SER A 365 -0.21 16.76 27.74
N ASN A 366 0.84 17.12 28.49
CA ASN A 366 2.23 17.13 28.02
C ASN A 366 2.94 15.78 28.20
N LEU A 367 2.22 14.74 28.64
CA LEU A 367 2.75 13.39 28.81
C LEU A 367 2.72 12.61 27.48
N SER A 368 3.51 11.55 27.38
CA SER A 368 3.44 10.58 26.28
C SER A 368 2.17 9.72 26.34
N GLU A 369 1.90 8.89 25.33
CA GLU A 369 0.67 8.10 25.27
C GLU A 369 0.48 7.15 26.47
N GLN A 370 1.46 6.30 26.80
CA GLN A 370 1.37 5.33 27.90
C GLN A 370 0.91 5.93 29.25
N PRO A 371 1.55 7.00 29.76
CA PRO A 371 1.10 7.67 30.99
C PRO A 371 -0.36 8.15 30.90
N ASN A 372 -0.75 8.78 29.79
CA ASN A 372 -2.13 9.21 29.58
C ASN A 372 -3.12 8.04 29.53
N PHE A 373 -2.72 6.93 28.91
CA PHE A 373 -3.48 5.69 28.84
C PHE A 373 -3.69 5.12 30.24
N TYR A 374 -2.64 5.07 31.06
CA TYR A 374 -2.72 4.56 32.42
C TYR A 374 -3.61 5.44 33.29
N ASP A 375 -3.37 6.74 33.36
CA ASP A 375 -4.11 7.64 34.25
C ASP A 375 -5.60 7.70 33.90
N THR A 376 -5.92 7.65 32.60
CA THR A 376 -7.33 7.64 32.16
C THR A 376 -8.04 6.33 32.50
N LEU A 377 -7.36 5.19 32.32
CA LEU A 377 -8.00 3.88 32.39
C LEU A 377 -7.89 3.19 33.77
N CYS A 378 -6.77 3.41 34.46
CA CYS A 378 -6.47 2.88 35.79
C CYS A 378 -6.57 3.93 36.90
N GLY A 379 -6.88 5.19 36.56
CA GLY A 379 -6.93 6.29 37.49
C GLY A 379 -5.54 6.77 37.88
N GLU A 380 -5.42 8.06 38.21
CA GLU A 380 -4.16 8.65 38.67
C GLU A 380 -3.64 7.86 39.89
N GLY A 381 -2.35 7.52 39.86
CA GLY A 381 -1.71 6.68 40.89
C GLY A 381 -2.25 5.25 41.00
N GLY A 382 -3.09 4.79 40.06
CA GLY A 382 -3.72 3.47 40.09
C GLY A 382 -4.94 3.38 41.01
N SER A 383 -5.65 4.48 41.23
CA SER A 383 -6.85 4.56 42.09
C SER A 383 -7.98 3.61 41.68
N ASN A 384 -8.05 3.21 40.40
CA ASN A 384 -9.07 2.30 39.86
C ASN A 384 -8.57 0.85 39.69
N ARG A 385 -7.43 0.49 40.30
CA ARG A 385 -6.91 -0.88 40.24
C ARG A 385 -7.82 -1.84 40.99
N VAL A 386 -8.00 -3.02 40.41
CA VAL A 386 -8.75 -4.13 41.00
C VAL A 386 -7.88 -5.38 40.99
N GLY A 387 -7.42 -5.80 42.16
CA GLY A 387 -6.47 -6.90 42.30
C GLY A 387 -5.12 -6.60 41.61
N ASP A 388 -4.45 -7.66 41.17
CA ASP A 388 -3.05 -7.61 40.73
C ASP A 388 -2.87 -7.45 39.21
N ASN A 389 -3.94 -7.58 38.44
CA ASN A 389 -3.87 -7.61 36.98
C ASN A 389 -5.00 -6.87 36.26
N ARG A 390 -5.83 -6.09 36.98
CA ARG A 390 -6.94 -5.37 36.36
C ARG A 390 -7.05 -3.93 36.85
N CYS A 391 -7.68 -3.11 36.02
CA CYS A 391 -8.29 -1.85 36.43
C CYS A 391 -9.73 -1.83 35.96
N MET A 392 -10.58 -1.09 36.66
CA MET A 392 -11.98 -0.89 36.27
C MET A 392 -12.25 0.60 36.15
N GLU A 393 -12.42 1.09 34.93
CA GLU A 393 -12.70 2.52 34.70
C GLU A 393 -14.17 2.81 35.05
N PRO A 394 -14.43 3.70 36.04
CA PRO A 394 -15.74 3.80 36.68
C PRO A 394 -16.82 4.46 35.82
N GLU A 395 -16.47 5.32 34.86
CA GLU A 395 -17.48 6.04 34.06
C GLU A 395 -17.98 5.23 32.87
N THR A 396 -17.10 4.43 32.26
CA THR A 396 -17.38 3.64 31.05
C THR A 396 -17.63 2.18 31.35
N ASN A 397 -17.37 1.75 32.59
CA ASN A 397 -17.37 0.36 33.04
C ASN A 397 -16.44 -0.54 32.23
N LEU A 398 -15.40 0.04 31.61
CA LEU A 398 -14.40 -0.73 30.89
C LEU A 398 -13.46 -1.42 31.88
N THR A 399 -13.26 -2.72 31.71
CA THR A 399 -12.21 -3.44 32.44
C THR A 399 -10.93 -3.45 31.61
N ILE A 400 -9.82 -3.06 32.23
CA ILE A 400 -8.49 -3.19 31.64
C ILE A 400 -7.88 -4.46 32.21
N HIS A 401 -7.50 -5.39 31.34
CA HIS A 401 -6.85 -6.63 31.74
C HIS A 401 -5.38 -6.62 31.29
N PHE A 402 -4.47 -6.66 32.24
CA PHE A 402 -3.04 -6.74 31.95
C PHE A 402 -2.69 -8.18 31.58
N LEU A 403 -2.11 -8.37 30.41
CA LEU A 403 -1.72 -9.66 29.88
C LEU A 403 -0.59 -10.29 30.70
N ASP A 404 -0.63 -11.62 30.88
CA ASP A 404 0.41 -12.35 31.62
C ASP A 404 1.80 -12.12 30.99
N ARG A 405 2.70 -11.50 31.74
CA ARG A 405 4.10 -11.21 31.34
C ARG A 405 4.91 -12.44 30.92
N ASN A 406 4.51 -13.66 31.30
CA ASN A 406 5.12 -14.90 30.80
C ASN A 406 4.71 -15.21 29.36
N LEU A 407 3.47 -14.85 28.99
CA LEU A 407 2.90 -15.07 27.67
C LEU A 407 3.13 -13.86 26.74
N PHE A 408 3.16 -12.64 27.30
CA PHE A 408 3.35 -11.38 26.60
C PHE A 408 4.52 -10.57 27.20
N PRO A 409 5.75 -11.13 27.22
CA PRO A 409 6.92 -10.47 27.81
C PRO A 409 7.29 -9.15 27.12
N ASN A 410 7.57 -8.14 27.94
CA ASN A 410 8.23 -6.91 27.51
C ASN A 410 9.75 -7.12 27.33
N GLY A 411 10.45 -6.06 26.91
CA GLY A 411 11.87 -6.13 26.60
C GLY A 411 12.80 -6.34 27.80
N ALA A 412 12.35 -6.10 29.02
CA ALA A 412 13.13 -6.30 30.24
C ALA A 412 12.90 -7.67 30.88
N TYR A 413 11.80 -8.33 30.54
CA TYR A 413 11.34 -9.50 31.27
C TYR A 413 12.28 -10.71 31.15
N SER A 414 12.68 -11.27 32.30
CA SER A 414 13.45 -12.53 32.41
C SER A 414 14.77 -12.56 31.62
N GLY A 415 15.30 -11.40 31.21
CA GLY A 415 16.49 -11.32 30.36
C GLY A 415 16.37 -12.13 29.06
N LEU A 416 15.18 -12.13 28.43
CA LEU A 416 14.90 -12.95 27.25
C LEU A 416 15.74 -12.53 26.03
N TRP A 417 15.93 -11.23 25.84
CA TRP A 417 16.73 -10.68 24.75
C TRP A 417 18.23 -10.99 24.88
N GLN A 418 18.71 -11.30 26.08
CA GLN A 418 20.11 -11.68 26.34
C GLN A 418 20.36 -13.19 26.19
N LYS A 419 19.33 -13.99 25.86
CA LYS A 419 19.50 -15.43 25.63
C LYS A 419 20.21 -15.69 24.31
N LYS A 420 21.12 -16.66 24.29
CA LYS A 420 21.85 -17.11 23.08
C LYS A 420 20.91 -17.48 21.91
N ASN A 421 19.71 -17.97 22.21
CA ASN A 421 18.67 -18.21 21.22
C ASN A 421 17.34 -17.68 21.76
N VAL A 422 17.04 -16.43 21.42
CA VAL A 422 15.85 -15.70 21.90
C VAL A 422 14.57 -16.41 21.45
N LYS A 423 14.53 -16.85 20.18
CA LYS A 423 13.39 -17.58 19.60
C LYS A 423 13.02 -18.81 20.42
N ARG A 424 13.99 -19.72 20.62
CA ARG A 424 13.79 -20.96 21.38
C ARG A 424 13.44 -20.71 22.84
N ALA A 425 14.00 -19.66 23.45
CA ALA A 425 13.68 -19.30 24.83
C ALA A 425 12.21 -18.86 24.98
N CYS A 426 11.71 -18.06 24.04
CA CYS A 426 10.31 -17.63 24.01
C CYS A 426 9.36 -18.78 23.70
N GLU A 427 9.68 -19.60 22.69
CA GLU A 427 8.88 -20.79 22.34
C GLU A 427 8.77 -21.76 23.52
N LYS A 428 9.86 -22.00 24.27
CA LYS A 428 9.86 -22.87 25.46
C LYS A 428 9.01 -22.32 26.60
N LYS A 429 8.95 -20.99 26.77
CA LYS A 429 8.05 -20.33 27.72
C LYS A 429 6.59 -20.30 27.24
N GLY A 430 6.36 -20.57 25.97
CA GLY A 430 5.03 -20.52 25.36
C GLY A 430 4.57 -19.11 25.02
N CYS A 431 5.50 -18.16 24.85
CA CYS A 431 5.18 -16.77 24.51
C CYS A 431 4.26 -16.68 23.27
N PHE A 432 3.32 -15.73 23.32
CA PHE A 432 2.55 -15.28 22.17
C PHE A 432 3.30 -14.20 21.41
N VAL A 433 3.90 -13.26 22.14
CA VAL A 433 4.70 -12.17 21.58
C VAL A 433 5.96 -11.92 22.42
N LEU A 434 6.93 -11.18 21.88
CA LEU A 434 8.04 -10.58 22.61
C LEU A 434 8.25 -9.16 22.11
N HIS A 435 8.20 -8.19 23.02
CA HIS A 435 8.33 -6.77 22.67
C HIS A 435 9.78 -6.30 22.85
N ASN A 436 10.32 -5.56 21.87
CA ASN A 436 11.65 -4.95 21.93
C ASN A 436 11.62 -3.49 22.44
N ASN A 437 10.87 -3.22 23.51
CA ASN A 437 10.67 -1.86 24.04
C ASN A 437 11.66 -1.41 25.11
N TRP A 438 12.60 -2.26 25.53
CA TRP A 438 13.56 -1.93 26.59
C TRP A 438 14.87 -1.31 26.08
N PHE A 439 15.25 -1.61 24.84
CA PHE A 439 16.47 -1.06 24.25
C PHE A 439 16.19 0.29 23.60
N THR A 440 16.94 1.31 24.01
CA THR A 440 16.90 2.65 23.41
C THR A 440 17.93 2.78 22.29
N GLY A 441 17.60 3.56 21.27
CA GLY A 441 18.46 3.83 20.11
C GLY A 441 18.38 2.78 19.00
N ARG A 442 18.35 3.27 17.76
CA ARG A 442 18.18 2.46 16.55
C ARG A 442 19.24 1.38 16.39
N LEU A 443 20.52 1.72 16.61
CA LEU A 443 21.63 0.79 16.43
C LEU A 443 21.52 -0.39 17.39
N ARG A 444 21.26 -0.14 18.67
CA ARG A 444 21.07 -1.21 19.67
C ARG A 444 19.87 -2.08 19.37
N LYS A 445 18.74 -1.48 18.94
CA LYS A 445 17.58 -2.24 18.49
C LYS A 445 17.95 -3.15 17.31
N LEU A 446 18.63 -2.63 16.29
CA LEU A 446 19.05 -3.39 15.11
C LEU A 446 20.03 -4.52 15.48
N GLU A 447 21.03 -4.25 16.31
CA GLU A 447 21.97 -5.25 16.81
C GLU A 447 21.24 -6.37 17.55
N CYS A 448 20.32 -6.03 18.46
CA CYS A 448 19.49 -7.00 19.15
C CYS A 448 18.66 -7.84 18.16
N GLN A 449 18.06 -7.21 17.14
CA GLN A 449 17.30 -7.93 16.12
C GLN A 449 18.17 -8.90 15.32
N VAL A 450 19.34 -8.46 14.85
CA VAL A 450 20.27 -9.30 14.06
C VAL A 450 20.76 -10.49 14.87
N LEU A 451 21.08 -10.28 16.16
CA LEU A 451 21.61 -11.33 17.03
C LEU A 451 20.53 -12.25 17.62
N SER A 452 19.27 -11.80 17.67
CA SER A 452 18.17 -12.55 18.30
C SER A 452 17.77 -13.83 17.56
N GLY A 453 18.11 -13.94 16.27
CA GLY A 453 17.62 -15.01 15.39
C GLY A 453 16.11 -14.95 15.12
N LEU A 454 15.45 -13.82 15.45
CA LEU A 454 14.04 -13.55 15.16
C LEU A 454 13.82 -12.93 13.77
N ARG A 455 14.90 -12.73 13.02
CA ARG A 455 14.84 -12.22 11.66
C ARG A 455 14.30 -13.31 10.74
N GLU A 456 13.06 -13.14 10.31
CA GLU A 456 12.40 -14.04 9.36
C GLU A 456 12.18 -13.37 8.01
N TYR A 457 13.09 -12.47 7.65
CA TYR A 457 13.14 -11.80 6.36
C TYR A 457 14.56 -11.85 5.81
N ASP A 458 14.70 -12.44 4.63
CA ASP A 458 15.95 -12.50 3.89
C ASP A 458 16.08 -11.23 3.03
N ILE A 459 17.08 -10.40 3.35
CA ILE A 459 17.36 -9.18 2.59
C ILE A 459 17.76 -9.48 1.14
N SER A 460 18.50 -10.57 0.91
CA SER A 460 19.07 -10.87 -0.40
C SER A 460 17.98 -11.24 -1.40
N THR A 461 17.01 -12.02 -0.96
CA THR A 461 15.86 -12.45 -1.76
C THR A 461 14.65 -11.53 -1.61
N ARG A 462 14.67 -10.62 -0.63
CA ARG A 462 13.54 -9.77 -0.21
C ARG A 462 12.28 -10.59 0.13
N MET A 463 12.47 -11.78 0.69
CA MET A 463 11.38 -12.70 1.03
C MET A 463 11.24 -12.90 2.53
N CYS A 464 10.00 -12.99 3.01
CA CYS A 464 9.72 -13.55 4.32
C CYS A 464 10.08 -15.05 4.34
N MET A 465 10.97 -15.42 5.27
CA MET A 465 11.39 -16.79 5.51
C MET A 465 10.41 -17.57 6.40
N HIS A 466 9.42 -16.89 7.01
CA HIS A 466 8.40 -17.53 7.83
C HIS A 466 7.22 -18.02 6.99
N SER A 467 6.98 -19.33 7.00
CA SER A 467 5.73 -19.91 6.48
C SER A 467 4.74 -20.08 7.62
N TRP A 468 3.65 -19.30 7.60
CA TRP A 468 2.50 -19.49 8.50
C TRP A 468 1.72 -20.76 8.19
N HIS A 469 1.90 -21.32 6.99
CA HIS A 469 1.38 -22.63 6.62
C HIS A 469 2.36 -23.70 7.12
N ARG A 470 2.06 -24.32 8.28
CA ARG A 470 2.58 -25.66 8.55
C ARG A 470 1.91 -26.61 7.56
N THR A 471 2.51 -26.83 6.41
CA THR A 471 2.31 -28.08 5.68
C THR A 471 2.74 -29.18 6.65
N LYS A 472 1.77 -29.89 7.23
CA LYS A 472 2.08 -31.21 7.80
C LYS A 472 2.62 -32.01 6.62
N SER A 473 3.94 -32.18 6.56
CA SER A 473 4.50 -33.23 5.72
C SER A 473 3.89 -34.53 6.22
N ALA A 474 2.92 -35.04 5.48
CA ALA A 474 2.49 -36.41 5.62
C ALA A 474 3.71 -37.26 5.27
N ILE A 475 4.39 -37.75 6.31
CA ILE A 475 5.35 -38.83 6.16
C ILE A 475 4.48 -40.03 5.77
N PHE A 476 4.44 -40.35 4.49
CA PHE A 476 4.00 -41.66 4.04
C PHE A 476 5.13 -42.63 4.39
N THR A 477 4.94 -43.37 5.49
CA THR A 477 5.60 -44.67 5.71
C THR A 477 4.85 -45.75 4.98
#